data_AF-A0A2C9M914-F1
#
_entry.id   AF-A0A2C9M914-F1
#
_cell.length_a   1.000
_cell.length_b   1.000
_cell.length_c   1.000
_cell.angle_alpha   90.00
_cell.angle_beta   90.00
_cell.angle_gamma   90.00
#
_symmetry.space_group_name_H-M   'P 1'
#
loop_
_entity.id
_entity.type
_entity.pdbx_description
1 polymer ?
#
loop_
_entity_poly.entity_id
_entity_poly.type
_entity_poly.pdbx_seq_one_letter_code
_entity_poly.pdbx_strand_id
1 'polypeptide(L)'
;MSFLFQIFLMSSWAIVFTLTIVWTAFYSLTEANNPSSSKIKDIDKFSVRKVFHILILLVYIPGLLMHIQLLLIASVVTFGVFVILETTRALQVPVLGNQLHEILKVFVDDRDQGPIFLTHIYLLLGLSLPLWLSPNLYTSIRGWNEMFSGVLSLGVGDSVACIFGSKFGQIYYPGSKKTVEGTLASIFSQIILVSLASYLGLVQVSSALSVLIGVSLSSLFEAFTDQIDNLMLPLALYPFLCYS
;
A
#
# COMPACT_ATOMS: atom_id res chain seq x y z
N MET A 1 4.58 30.01 5.33
CA MET A 1 4.62 28.98 4.26
C MET A 1 3.98 27.66 4.67
N SER A 2 4.19 27.14 5.89
CA SER A 2 3.66 25.82 6.31
C SER A 2 2.13 25.66 6.19
N PHE A 3 1.36 26.68 6.55
CA PHE A 3 -0.12 26.60 6.53
C PHE A 3 -0.70 26.48 5.11
N LEU A 4 -0.13 27.18 4.12
CA LEU A 4 -0.57 27.06 2.71
C LEU A 4 -0.28 25.66 2.15
N PHE A 5 0.87 25.07 2.50
CA PHE A 5 1.18 23.68 2.12
C PHE A 5 0.23 22.68 2.78
N GLN A 6 -0.14 22.89 4.05
CA GLN A 6 -1.14 22.06 4.73
C GLN A 6 -2.50 22.16 4.04
N ILE A 7 -2.98 23.36 3.70
CA ILE A 7 -4.25 23.55 2.97
C ILE A 7 -4.20 22.86 1.61
N PHE A 8 -3.10 23.03 0.86
CA PHE A 8 -2.92 22.38 -0.43
C PHE A 8 -2.97 20.85 -0.31
N LEU A 9 -2.26 20.30 0.68
CA LEU A 9 -2.23 18.87 0.96
C LEU A 9 -3.61 18.33 1.35
N MET A 10 -4.31 19.00 2.26
CA MET A 10 -5.67 18.62 2.67
C MET A 10 -6.65 18.70 1.49
N SER A 11 -6.51 19.72 0.64
CA SER A 11 -7.37 19.89 -0.54
C SER A 11 -7.12 18.78 -1.56
N SER A 12 -5.85 18.44 -1.83
CA SER A 12 -5.52 17.35 -2.75
C SER A 12 -5.98 15.99 -2.21
N TRP A 13 -5.83 15.75 -0.91
CA TRP A 13 -6.33 14.55 -0.26
C TRP A 13 -7.85 14.46 -0.28
N ALA A 14 -8.57 15.56 -0.08
CA ALA A 14 -10.02 15.60 -0.21
C ALA A 14 -10.47 15.28 -1.64
N ILE A 15 -9.74 15.76 -2.66
CA ILE A 15 -9.99 15.41 -4.06
C ILE A 15 -9.75 13.92 -4.28
N VAL A 16 -8.61 13.37 -3.84
CA VAL A 16 -8.32 11.93 -3.98
C VAL A 16 -9.39 11.09 -3.27
N PHE A 17 -9.79 11.45 -2.06
CA PHE A 17 -10.81 10.76 -1.28
C PHE A 17 -12.18 10.78 -1.96
N THR A 18 -12.63 11.95 -2.43
CA THR A 18 -13.91 12.09 -3.13
C THR A 18 -13.92 11.32 -4.44
N LEU A 19 -12.85 11.39 -5.24
CA LEU A 19 -12.71 10.59 -6.46
C LEU A 19 -12.74 9.09 -6.16
N THR A 20 -12.09 8.67 -5.07
CA THR A 20 -12.07 7.27 -4.65
C THR A 20 -13.48 6.78 -4.29
N ILE A 21 -14.24 7.55 -3.50
CA ILE A 21 -15.63 7.22 -3.14
C ILE A 21 -16.50 7.13 -4.38
N VAL A 22 -16.46 8.15 -5.24
CA VAL A 22 -17.30 8.20 -6.46
C VAL A 22 -16.98 7.04 -7.38
N TRP A 23 -15.69 6.76 -7.61
CA TRP A 23 -15.26 5.67 -8.46
C TRP A 23 -15.65 4.30 -7.89
N THR A 24 -15.48 4.08 -6.58
CA THR A 24 -15.88 2.82 -5.91
C THR A 24 -17.38 2.61 -5.97
N ALA A 25 -18.17 3.66 -5.67
CA ALA A 25 -19.62 3.60 -5.73
C ALA A 25 -20.10 3.29 -7.16
N PHE A 26 -19.58 4.01 -8.15
CA PHE A 26 -19.90 3.78 -9.55
C PHE A 26 -19.56 2.35 -9.99
N TYR A 27 -18.34 1.89 -9.69
CA TYR A 27 -17.89 0.54 -10.03
C TYR A 27 -18.76 -0.55 -9.36
N SER A 28 -19.06 -0.39 -8.07
CA SER A 28 -19.92 -1.33 -7.34
C SER A 28 -21.34 -1.40 -7.92
N LEU A 29 -21.90 -0.26 -8.32
CA LEU A 29 -23.23 -0.21 -8.96
C LEU A 29 -23.22 -0.83 -10.35
N THR A 30 -22.16 -0.61 -11.14
CA THR A 30 -22.04 -1.24 -12.47
C THR A 30 -21.93 -2.75 -12.36
N GLU A 31 -21.13 -3.26 -11.41
CA GLU A 31 -20.94 -4.69 -11.20
C GLU A 31 -22.19 -5.36 -10.60
N ALA A 32 -22.95 -4.66 -9.75
CA ALA A 32 -24.23 -5.15 -9.24
C ALA A 32 -25.30 -5.29 -10.33
N ASN A 33 -25.32 -4.38 -11.30
CA ASN A 33 -26.29 -4.39 -12.40
C ASN A 33 -25.89 -5.35 -13.54
N ASN A 34 -24.59 -5.48 -13.82
CA ASN A 34 -24.07 -6.32 -14.91
C ASN A 34 -22.92 -7.19 -14.39
N PRO A 35 -23.24 -8.31 -13.70
CA PRO A 35 -22.21 -9.16 -13.10
C PRO A 35 -21.32 -9.78 -14.17
N SER A 36 -20.02 -9.54 -14.05
CA SER A 36 -19.03 -10.06 -15.00
C SER A 36 -18.79 -11.57 -14.84
N SER A 37 -18.30 -12.22 -15.90
CA SER A 37 -17.92 -13.64 -15.86
C SER A 37 -16.73 -13.85 -14.91
N SER A 38 -16.54 -15.06 -14.36
CA SER A 38 -15.49 -15.33 -13.35
C SER A 38 -14.09 -14.89 -13.79
N LYS A 39 -13.70 -15.21 -15.04
CA LYS A 39 -12.39 -14.84 -15.56
C LYS A 39 -12.19 -13.32 -15.72
N ILE A 40 -13.27 -12.60 -16.04
CA ILE A 40 -13.24 -11.13 -16.16
C ILE A 40 -13.18 -10.50 -14.77
N LYS A 41 -13.93 -11.06 -13.79
CA LYS A 41 -13.88 -10.63 -12.38
C LYS A 41 -12.48 -10.65 -11.79
N ASP A 42 -11.71 -11.70 -12.07
CA ASP A 42 -10.35 -11.81 -11.53
C ASP A 42 -9.42 -10.72 -12.08
N ILE A 43 -9.56 -10.39 -13.38
CA ILE A 43 -8.80 -9.32 -14.04
C ILE A 43 -9.21 -7.95 -13.48
N ASP A 44 -10.50 -7.73 -13.28
CA ASP A 44 -11.02 -6.47 -12.80
C ASP A 44 -10.66 -6.24 -11.32
N LYS A 45 -10.76 -7.27 -10.47
CA LYS A 45 -10.29 -7.21 -9.07
C LYS A 45 -8.81 -6.84 -8.97
N PHE A 46 -7.96 -7.47 -9.80
CA PHE A 46 -6.54 -7.14 -9.85
C PHE A 46 -6.32 -5.66 -10.25
N SER A 47 -7.04 -5.19 -11.25
CA SER A 47 -6.96 -3.80 -11.73
C SER A 47 -7.43 -2.80 -10.65
N VAL A 48 -8.55 -3.10 -9.98
CA VAL A 48 -9.10 -2.30 -8.88
C VAL A 48 -8.09 -2.19 -7.75
N ARG A 49 -7.48 -3.31 -7.33
CA ARG A 49 -6.44 -3.32 -6.29
C ARG A 49 -5.30 -2.37 -6.63
N LYS A 50 -4.80 -2.40 -7.87
CA LYS A 50 -3.69 -1.53 -8.31
C LYS A 50 -4.09 -0.05 -8.35
N VAL A 51 -5.32 0.27 -8.74
CA VAL A 51 -5.85 1.65 -8.63
C VAL A 51 -5.79 2.13 -7.18
N PHE A 52 -6.25 1.32 -6.23
CA PHE A 52 -6.18 1.66 -4.81
C PHE A 52 -4.75 1.83 -4.27
N HIS A 53 -3.82 1.00 -4.70
CA HIS A 53 -2.40 1.15 -4.35
C HIS A 53 -1.86 2.49 -4.85
N ILE A 54 -2.18 2.89 -6.08
CA ILE A 54 -1.76 4.19 -6.63
C ILE A 54 -2.39 5.34 -5.84
N LEU A 55 -3.71 5.28 -5.58
CA LEU A 55 -4.43 6.33 -4.85
C LEU A 55 -3.89 6.54 -3.44
N ILE A 56 -3.59 5.46 -2.71
CA ILE A 56 -3.03 5.60 -1.36
C ILE A 56 -1.59 6.13 -1.39
N LEU A 57 -0.78 5.78 -2.40
CA LEU A 57 0.56 6.35 -2.57
C LEU A 57 0.52 7.85 -2.89
N LEU A 58 -0.48 8.31 -3.65
CA LEU A 58 -0.72 9.74 -3.91
C LEU A 58 -1.04 10.53 -2.62
N VAL A 59 -1.51 9.87 -1.57
CA VAL A 59 -1.72 10.47 -0.24
C VAL A 59 -0.44 10.38 0.60
N TYR A 60 0.15 9.19 0.68
CA TYR A 60 1.28 8.91 1.58
C TYR A 60 2.57 9.60 1.16
N ILE A 61 2.94 9.59 -0.12
CA ILE A 61 4.18 10.19 -0.61
C ILE A 61 4.25 11.69 -0.25
N PRO A 62 3.28 12.54 -0.64
CA PRO A 62 3.34 13.95 -0.28
C PRO A 62 3.14 14.16 1.24
N GLY A 63 2.37 13.30 1.92
CA GLY A 63 2.20 13.36 3.37
C GLY A 63 3.52 13.17 4.13
N LEU A 64 4.29 12.14 3.76
CA LEU A 64 5.59 11.86 4.36
C LEU A 64 6.62 12.95 4.03
N LEU A 65 6.59 13.49 2.81
CA LEU A 65 7.54 14.53 2.38
C LEU A 65 7.22 15.92 2.95
N MET A 66 5.94 16.26 3.11
CA MET A 66 5.52 17.63 3.47
C MET A 66 5.04 17.76 4.92
N HIS A 67 4.29 16.79 5.47
CA HIS A 67 3.67 16.93 6.78
C HIS A 67 3.31 15.59 7.47
N ILE A 68 4.32 14.91 8.01
CA ILE A 68 4.23 13.59 8.67
C ILE A 68 3.14 13.54 9.75
N GLN A 69 3.05 14.55 10.63
CA GLN A 69 2.07 14.57 11.72
C GLN A 69 0.62 14.62 11.22
N LEU A 70 0.38 15.29 10.09
CA LEU A 70 -0.96 15.39 9.52
C LEU A 70 -1.34 14.04 8.88
N LEU A 71 -0.39 13.39 8.20
CA LEU A 71 -0.57 12.04 7.68
C LEU A 71 -0.80 11.02 8.80
N LEU A 72 -0.10 11.14 9.93
CA LEU A 72 -0.29 10.29 11.11
C LEU A 72 -1.74 10.38 11.62
N ILE A 73 -2.23 11.59 11.86
CA ILE A 73 -3.61 11.78 12.34
C ILE A 73 -4.62 11.29 11.31
N ALA A 74 -4.44 11.65 10.04
CA ALA A 74 -5.33 11.24 8.96
C ALA A 74 -5.39 9.72 8.79
N SER A 75 -4.25 9.03 8.88
CA SER A 75 -4.18 7.56 8.77
C SER A 75 -4.84 6.85 9.94
N VAL A 76 -4.65 7.32 11.18
CA VAL A 76 -5.34 6.76 12.37
C VAL A 76 -6.85 6.96 12.29
N VAL A 77 -7.30 8.15 11.90
CA VAL A 77 -8.74 8.43 11.72
C VAL A 77 -9.32 7.54 10.61
N THR A 78 -8.63 7.42 9.48
CA THR A 78 -9.05 6.56 8.35
C THR A 78 -9.13 5.10 8.77
N PHE A 79 -8.16 4.62 9.56
CA PHE A 79 -8.19 3.26 10.09
C PHE A 79 -9.41 3.03 10.99
N GLY A 80 -9.72 3.97 11.90
CA GLY A 80 -10.93 3.91 12.71
C GLY A 80 -12.20 3.85 11.87
N VAL A 81 -12.29 4.66 10.81
CA VAL A 81 -13.42 4.62 9.86
C VAL A 81 -13.52 3.26 9.18
N PHE A 82 -12.42 2.70 8.67
CA PHE A 82 -12.43 1.38 8.01
C PHE A 82 -12.89 0.28 8.97
N VAL A 83 -12.41 0.28 10.22
CA VAL A 83 -12.84 -0.67 11.24
C VAL A 83 -14.33 -0.53 11.54
N ILE A 84 -14.85 0.70 11.67
CA ILE A 84 -16.28 0.94 11.91
C ILE A 84 -17.13 0.46 10.74
N LEU A 85 -16.75 0.79 9.51
CA LEU A 85 -17.47 0.37 8.30
C LEU A 85 -17.49 -1.16 8.19
N GLU A 86 -16.34 -1.79 8.38
CA GLU A 86 -16.20 -3.24 8.29
C GLU A 86 -16.96 -3.96 9.43
N THR A 87 -16.94 -3.41 10.65
CA THR A 87 -17.73 -3.93 11.76
C THR A 87 -19.23 -3.78 11.50
N THR A 88 -19.67 -2.64 10.97
CA THR A 88 -21.08 -2.38 10.60
C THR A 88 -21.55 -3.39 9.54
N ARG A 89 -20.69 -3.67 8.55
CA ARG A 89 -20.93 -4.70 7.53
C ARG A 89 -20.99 -6.09 8.14
N ALA A 90 -20.01 -6.47 8.96
CA ALA A 90 -19.88 -7.80 9.55
C ALA A 90 -21.05 -8.12 10.51
N LEU A 91 -21.52 -7.13 11.27
CA LEU A 91 -22.68 -7.26 12.16
C LEU A 91 -24.03 -7.18 11.43
N GLN A 92 -24.03 -6.99 10.10
CA GLN A 92 -25.24 -6.87 9.27
C GLN A 92 -26.24 -5.84 9.80
N VAL A 93 -25.75 -4.66 10.21
CA VAL A 93 -26.60 -3.58 10.73
C VAL A 93 -27.73 -3.28 9.71
N PRO A 94 -29.01 -3.22 10.11
CA PRO A 94 -30.12 -3.07 9.18
C PRO A 94 -29.93 -1.90 8.22
N VAL A 95 -30.28 -2.11 6.93
CA VAL A 95 -30.08 -1.17 5.80
C VAL A 95 -28.62 -0.97 5.40
N LEU A 96 -27.72 -0.65 6.33
CA LEU A 96 -26.32 -0.33 6.04
C LEU A 96 -25.45 -1.55 5.73
N GLY A 97 -25.66 -2.68 6.41
CA GLY A 97 -24.82 -3.86 6.30
C GLY A 97 -24.78 -4.43 4.88
N ASN A 98 -25.93 -4.51 4.22
CA ASN A 98 -26.03 -5.00 2.84
C ASN A 98 -25.38 -4.03 1.84
N GLN A 99 -25.61 -2.70 2.01
CA GLN A 99 -24.98 -1.69 1.15
C GLN A 99 -23.45 -1.73 1.28
N LEU A 100 -22.95 -1.81 2.52
CA LEU A 100 -21.51 -1.93 2.78
C LEU A 100 -20.95 -3.25 2.25
N HIS A 101 -21.70 -4.35 2.29
CA HIS A 101 -21.24 -5.60 1.70
C HIS A 101 -21.05 -5.49 0.20
N GLU A 102 -22.00 -4.88 -0.51
CA GLU A 102 -21.93 -4.68 -1.95
C GLU A 102 -20.79 -3.72 -2.37
N ILE A 103 -20.49 -2.71 -1.56
CA ILE A 103 -19.37 -1.79 -1.79
C ILE A 103 -18.03 -2.47 -1.47
N LEU A 104 -17.93 -3.10 -0.29
CA LEU A 104 -16.67 -3.65 0.20
C LEU A 104 -16.30 -4.99 -0.45
N LYS A 105 -17.24 -5.75 -1.01
CA LYS A 105 -16.94 -7.01 -1.71
C LYS A 105 -16.05 -6.81 -2.96
N VAL A 106 -16.07 -5.61 -3.54
CA VAL A 106 -15.22 -5.25 -4.69
C VAL A 106 -13.73 -5.34 -4.32
N PHE A 107 -13.40 -5.21 -3.04
CA PHE A 107 -12.04 -5.24 -2.50
C PHE A 107 -11.60 -6.61 -2.03
N VAL A 108 -12.49 -7.60 -2.07
CA VAL A 108 -12.22 -8.95 -1.54
C VAL A 108 -11.30 -9.68 -2.50
N ASP A 109 -10.12 -9.99 -1.97
CA ASP A 109 -9.11 -10.83 -2.62
C ASP A 109 -9.34 -12.30 -2.22
N ASP A 110 -8.79 -13.23 -3.00
CA ASP A 110 -8.85 -14.68 -2.71
C ASP A 110 -8.15 -15.03 -1.38
N ARG A 111 -7.40 -14.07 -0.85
CA ARG A 111 -6.67 -14.10 0.42
C ARG A 111 -7.54 -13.77 1.64
N ASP A 112 -8.68 -13.10 1.45
CA ASP A 112 -9.63 -12.81 2.52
C ASP A 112 -10.43 -14.08 2.85
N GLN A 113 -9.81 -14.99 3.62
CA GLN A 113 -10.45 -16.21 4.10
C GLN A 113 -11.14 -15.90 5.44
N GLY A 114 -12.44 -15.65 5.42
CA GLY A 114 -13.23 -15.45 6.65
C GLY A 114 -14.43 -14.51 6.50
N PRO A 115 -15.11 -14.21 7.62
CA PRO A 115 -16.28 -13.34 7.61
C PRO A 115 -15.95 -11.85 7.49
N ILE A 116 -14.66 -11.47 7.52
CA ILE A 116 -14.16 -10.09 7.54
C ILE A 116 -13.31 -9.83 6.28
N PHE A 117 -13.51 -8.69 5.64
CA PHE A 117 -12.76 -8.22 4.48
C PHE A 117 -11.57 -7.39 4.98
N LEU A 118 -10.36 -7.95 4.93
CA LEU A 118 -9.18 -7.34 5.55
C LEU A 118 -8.23 -6.70 4.54
N THR A 119 -8.29 -7.07 3.27
CA THR A 119 -7.37 -6.56 2.23
C THR A 119 -7.23 -5.03 2.21
N HIS A 120 -8.36 -4.30 2.27
CA HIS A 120 -8.34 -2.83 2.27
C HIS A 120 -7.76 -2.22 3.56
N ILE A 121 -7.93 -2.91 4.69
CA ILE A 121 -7.33 -2.54 5.98
C ILE A 121 -5.82 -2.83 5.97
N TYR A 122 -5.41 -3.97 5.41
CA TYR A 122 -4.00 -4.36 5.32
C TYR A 122 -3.18 -3.43 4.42
N LEU A 123 -3.75 -2.94 3.32
CA LEU A 123 -3.09 -1.93 2.50
C LEU A 123 -2.84 -0.63 3.28
N LEU A 124 -3.85 -0.16 4.02
CA LEU A 124 -3.70 1.03 4.87
C LEU A 124 -2.65 0.79 5.96
N LEU A 125 -2.76 -0.31 6.69
CA LEU A 125 -1.85 -0.68 7.77
C LEU A 125 -0.40 -0.87 7.28
N GLY A 126 -0.21 -1.45 6.09
CA GLY A 126 1.11 -1.62 5.48
C GLY A 126 1.87 -0.31 5.32
N LEU A 127 1.16 0.75 4.93
CA LEU A 127 1.74 2.10 4.81
C LEU A 127 1.76 2.85 6.15
N SER A 128 0.76 2.62 7.00
CA SER A 128 0.58 3.30 8.29
C SER A 128 1.52 2.84 9.39
N LEU A 129 1.72 1.53 9.56
CA LEU A 129 2.48 0.99 10.70
C LEU A 129 3.94 1.48 10.73
N PRO A 130 4.69 1.53 9.61
CA PRO A 130 6.01 2.14 9.59
C PRO A 130 6.02 3.58 10.09
N LEU A 131 4.97 4.34 9.77
CA LEU A 131 4.77 5.70 10.25
C LEU A 131 4.43 5.70 11.76
N TRP A 132 3.51 4.87 12.22
CA TRP A 132 3.02 4.86 13.61
C TRP A 132 4.07 4.38 14.60
N LEU A 133 4.91 3.45 14.19
CA LEU A 133 5.95 2.84 15.04
C LEU A 133 7.26 3.62 15.02
N SER A 134 7.40 4.62 14.15
CA SER A 134 8.66 5.34 13.99
C SER A 134 9.01 6.12 15.28
N PRO A 135 10.21 5.91 15.85
CA PRO A 135 10.70 6.70 16.98
C PRO A 135 11.02 8.15 16.55
N ASN A 136 11.13 8.40 15.25
CA ASN A 136 11.57 9.66 14.67
C ASN A 136 10.41 10.59 14.27
N LEU A 137 9.17 10.31 14.69
CA LEU A 137 7.99 11.13 14.37
C LEU A 137 8.15 12.62 14.71
N TYR A 138 8.96 12.93 15.72
CA TYR A 138 9.19 14.29 16.23
C TYR A 138 10.63 14.77 16.07
N THR A 139 11.52 13.95 15.52
CA THR A 139 12.90 14.36 15.27
C THR A 139 12.95 15.11 13.94
N SER A 140 13.65 16.25 13.90
CA SER A 140 13.76 17.12 12.72
C SER A 140 14.56 16.51 11.57
N ILE A 141 14.78 15.19 11.57
CA ILE A 141 15.47 14.47 10.50
C ILE A 141 14.53 14.45 9.30
N ARG A 142 14.63 15.50 8.49
CA ARG A 142 13.95 15.59 7.19
C ARG A 142 14.64 14.62 6.24
N GLY A 143 13.91 13.62 5.77
CA GLY A 143 14.34 12.74 4.69
C GLY A 143 13.55 11.45 4.62
N TRP A 144 13.82 10.60 3.62
CA TRP A 144 13.38 9.21 3.74
C TRP A 144 14.01 8.56 4.96
N ASN A 145 13.19 7.77 5.64
CA ASN A 145 13.51 7.03 6.83
C ASN A 145 12.64 5.77 6.85
N GLU A 146 12.62 5.08 7.99
CA GLU A 146 11.85 3.86 8.20
C GLU A 146 10.35 3.99 7.85
N MET A 147 9.78 5.20 7.93
CA MET A 147 8.37 5.47 7.62
C MET A 147 8.04 5.22 6.13
N PHE A 148 9.04 5.26 5.25
CA PHE A 148 8.87 4.98 3.82
C PHE A 148 8.89 3.50 3.47
N SER A 149 9.08 2.58 4.44
CA SER A 149 9.15 1.15 4.13
C SER A 149 7.90 0.64 3.40
N GLY A 150 6.71 1.14 3.74
CA GLY A 150 5.48 0.82 3.02
C GLY A 150 5.45 1.34 1.59
N VAL A 151 5.90 2.58 1.37
CA VAL A 151 5.99 3.18 0.02
C VAL A 151 7.00 2.42 -0.84
N LEU A 152 8.15 2.07 -0.26
CA LEU A 152 9.23 1.38 -0.96
C LEU A 152 8.84 -0.07 -1.31
N SER A 153 8.26 -0.80 -0.36
CA SER A 153 7.87 -2.20 -0.58
C SER A 153 6.59 -2.34 -1.41
N LEU A 154 5.46 -1.74 -1.00
CA LEU A 154 4.17 -1.91 -1.67
C LEU A 154 4.03 -1.03 -2.92
N GLY A 155 4.62 0.16 -2.88
CA GLY A 155 4.53 1.09 -3.99
C GLY A 155 5.48 0.75 -5.13
N VAL A 156 6.75 0.53 -4.79
CA VAL A 156 7.81 0.34 -5.79
C VAL A 156 8.09 -1.14 -5.98
N GLY A 157 8.42 -1.87 -4.92
CA GLY A 157 8.75 -3.29 -4.97
C GLY A 157 7.65 -4.15 -5.61
N ASP A 158 6.46 -4.21 -5.01
CA ASP A 158 5.31 -5.00 -5.50
C ASP A 158 4.91 -4.62 -6.94
N SER A 159 4.87 -3.31 -7.24
CA SER A 159 4.51 -2.84 -8.58
C SER A 159 5.52 -3.26 -9.64
N VAL A 160 6.82 -3.06 -9.39
CA VAL A 160 7.88 -3.41 -10.33
C VAL A 160 8.01 -4.93 -10.46
N ALA A 161 7.92 -5.68 -9.36
CA ALA A 161 7.89 -7.14 -9.37
C ALA A 161 6.78 -7.68 -10.27
N CYS A 162 5.57 -7.13 -10.11
CA CYS A 162 4.40 -7.55 -10.88
C CYS A 162 4.56 -7.23 -12.37
N ILE A 163 4.97 -6.00 -12.72
CA ILE A 163 5.14 -5.58 -14.12
C ILE A 163 6.25 -6.41 -14.79
N PHE A 164 7.43 -6.48 -14.20
CA PHE A 164 8.56 -7.20 -14.81
C PHE A 164 8.37 -8.71 -14.77
N GLY A 165 7.83 -9.25 -13.68
CA GLY A 165 7.53 -10.67 -13.55
C GLY A 165 6.52 -11.15 -14.59
N SER A 166 5.46 -10.37 -14.83
CA SER A 166 4.43 -10.70 -15.83
C SER A 166 4.91 -10.59 -17.29
N LYS A 167 5.82 -9.66 -17.59
CA LYS A 167 6.25 -9.35 -18.96
C LYS A 167 7.53 -10.07 -19.38
N PHE A 168 8.46 -10.26 -18.45
CA PHE A 168 9.81 -10.76 -18.72
C PHE A 168 10.17 -12.00 -17.88
N GLY A 169 9.30 -12.45 -16.98
CA GLY A 169 9.56 -13.60 -16.12
C GLY A 169 9.63 -14.91 -16.89
N GLN A 170 10.71 -15.66 -16.69
CA GLN A 170 10.91 -16.98 -17.30
C GLN A 170 11.12 -18.05 -16.22
N ILE A 171 11.79 -17.69 -15.12
CA ILE A 171 12.11 -18.60 -14.03
C ILE A 171 11.11 -18.41 -12.89
N TYR A 172 10.17 -19.35 -12.77
CA TYR A 172 9.14 -19.34 -11.74
C TYR A 172 9.64 -20.02 -10.46
N TYR A 173 9.22 -19.49 -9.30
CA TYR A 173 9.40 -20.21 -8.04
C TYR A 173 8.52 -21.47 -8.03
N PRO A 174 8.98 -22.59 -7.44
CA PRO A 174 8.21 -23.83 -7.41
C PRO A 174 6.82 -23.62 -6.77
N GLY A 175 5.76 -23.93 -7.52
CA GLY A 175 4.39 -23.81 -7.04
C GLY A 175 3.83 -22.38 -6.98
N SER A 176 4.55 -21.37 -7.49
CA SER A 176 4.13 -19.97 -7.47
C SER A 176 4.00 -19.38 -8.87
N LYS A 177 3.18 -18.34 -9.00
CA LYS A 177 3.10 -17.48 -10.20
C LYS A 177 4.20 -16.39 -10.19
N LYS A 178 4.96 -16.26 -9.10
CA LYS A 178 6.02 -15.27 -8.94
C LYS A 178 7.31 -15.77 -9.60
N THR A 179 8.11 -14.83 -10.09
CA THR A 179 9.33 -15.13 -10.86
C THR A 179 10.58 -14.54 -10.21
N VAL A 180 11.72 -15.17 -10.46
CA VAL A 180 13.03 -14.69 -9.99
C VAL A 180 13.32 -13.32 -10.60
N GLU A 181 12.98 -13.11 -11.87
CA GLU A 181 13.17 -11.83 -12.56
C GLU A 181 12.33 -10.71 -11.93
N GLY A 182 11.08 -10.99 -11.55
CA GLY A 182 10.24 -10.03 -10.82
C GLY A 182 10.86 -9.66 -9.46
N THR A 183 11.37 -10.65 -8.75
CA THR A 183 12.05 -10.45 -7.45
C THR A 183 13.31 -9.59 -7.59
N LEU A 184 14.15 -9.87 -8.58
CA LEU A 184 15.34 -9.07 -8.87
C LEU A 184 14.96 -7.64 -9.29
N ALA A 185 13.93 -7.48 -10.13
CA ALA A 185 13.47 -6.16 -10.55
C ALA A 185 12.95 -5.32 -9.37
N SER A 186 12.26 -5.95 -8.41
CA SER A 186 11.88 -5.31 -7.14
C SER A 186 13.10 -4.83 -6.36
N ILE A 187 14.12 -5.68 -6.20
CA ILE A 187 15.34 -5.33 -5.47
C ILE A 187 16.05 -4.15 -6.13
N PHE A 188 16.30 -4.23 -7.44
CA PHE A 188 16.99 -3.18 -8.18
C PHE A 188 16.24 -1.85 -8.17
N SER A 189 14.92 -1.86 -8.39
CA SER A 189 14.13 -0.63 -8.41
C SER A 189 14.12 0.09 -7.07
N GLN A 190 13.99 -0.64 -5.96
CA GLN A 190 14.06 -0.08 -4.62
C GLN A 190 15.45 0.51 -4.32
N ILE A 191 16.53 -0.20 -4.67
CA ILE A 191 17.92 0.29 -4.50
C ILE A 191 18.17 1.54 -5.34
N ILE A 192 17.76 1.55 -6.61
CA ILE A 192 17.91 2.70 -7.50
C ILE A 192 17.18 3.91 -6.92
N LEU A 193 15.96 3.73 -6.41
CA LEU A 193 15.19 4.82 -5.84
C LEU A 193 15.82 5.37 -4.57
N VAL A 194 16.26 4.52 -3.63
CA VAL A 194 17.00 4.95 -2.43
C VAL A 194 18.28 5.69 -2.83
N SER A 195 19.03 5.17 -3.80
CA SER A 195 20.30 5.75 -4.25
C SER A 195 20.10 7.10 -4.92
N LEU A 196 19.08 7.23 -5.78
CA LEU A 196 18.71 8.49 -6.43
C LEU A 196 18.26 9.52 -5.40
N ALA A 197 17.43 9.12 -4.44
CA ALA A 197 16.96 10.00 -3.40
C ALA A 197 18.11 10.46 -2.47
N SER A 198 19.08 9.58 -2.19
CA SER A 198 20.32 9.92 -1.49
C SER A 198 21.18 10.91 -2.29
N TYR A 199 21.37 10.67 -3.60
CA TYR A 199 22.10 11.57 -4.50
C TYR A 199 21.49 12.98 -4.58
N LEU A 200 20.16 13.06 -4.59
CA LEU A 200 19.42 14.34 -4.59
C LEU A 200 19.39 15.04 -3.22
N GLY A 201 20.02 14.45 -2.19
CA GLY A 201 20.02 14.99 -0.82
C GLY A 201 18.66 14.89 -0.12
N LEU A 202 17.75 14.05 -0.61
CA LEU A 202 16.44 13.80 -0.01
C LEU A 202 16.51 12.76 1.11
N VAL A 203 17.59 11.98 1.18
CA VAL A 203 17.77 10.84 2.09
C VAL A 203 19.20 10.79 2.58
N GLN A 204 19.39 10.50 3.86
CA GLN A 204 20.70 10.11 4.39
C GLN A 204 20.71 8.59 4.57
N VAL A 205 21.65 7.93 3.90
CA VAL A 205 21.87 6.48 4.04
C VAL A 205 23.15 6.30 4.85
N SER A 206 23.00 6.00 6.13
CA SER A 206 24.06 5.58 7.05
C SER A 206 24.68 4.23 6.67
N SER A 207 23.90 3.27 6.15
CA SER A 207 24.33 1.91 5.84
C SER A 207 23.66 1.37 4.58
N ALA A 208 24.36 1.43 3.45
CA ALA A 208 23.89 0.80 2.21
C ALA A 208 23.68 -0.72 2.35
N LEU A 209 24.43 -1.37 3.25
CA LEU A 209 24.31 -2.80 3.51
C LEU A 209 22.98 -3.15 4.18
N SER A 210 22.50 -2.35 5.14
CA SER A 210 21.21 -2.61 5.78
C SER A 210 20.06 -2.44 4.78
N VAL A 211 20.11 -1.39 3.94
CA VAL A 211 19.15 -1.20 2.83
C VAL A 211 19.14 -2.41 1.91
N LEU A 212 20.31 -2.85 1.44
CA LEU A 212 20.42 -4.00 0.54
C LEU A 212 19.82 -5.26 1.15
N ILE A 213 20.13 -5.56 2.41
CA ILE A 213 19.60 -6.74 3.12
C ILE A 213 18.09 -6.61 3.29
N GLY A 214 17.59 -5.46 3.75
CA GLY A 214 16.16 -5.24 3.99
C GLY A 214 15.32 -5.35 2.73
N VAL A 215 15.75 -4.71 1.64
CA VAL A 215 15.08 -4.78 0.33
C VAL A 215 15.12 -6.19 -0.25
N SER A 216 16.23 -6.90 -0.09
CA SER A 216 16.37 -8.29 -0.56
C SER A 216 15.45 -9.23 0.22
N LEU A 217 15.45 -9.13 1.55
CA LEU A 217 14.57 -9.93 2.40
C LEU A 217 13.10 -9.62 2.12
N SER A 218 12.71 -8.35 2.06
CA SER A 218 11.34 -7.97 1.71
C SER A 218 10.92 -8.53 0.35
N SER A 219 11.79 -8.47 -0.67
CA SER A 219 11.46 -9.00 -1.99
C SER A 219 11.38 -10.53 -2.01
N LEU A 220 12.18 -11.22 -1.20
CA LEU A 220 12.07 -12.68 -1.03
C LEU A 220 10.82 -13.06 -0.25
N PHE A 221 10.44 -12.29 0.78
CA PHE A 221 9.16 -12.47 1.46
C PHE A 221 8.01 -12.35 0.46
N GLU A 222 8.05 -11.36 -0.43
CA GLU A 222 7.08 -11.27 -1.52
C GLU A 222 7.13 -12.53 -2.38
N ALA A 223 8.29 -13.00 -2.82
CA ALA A 223 8.39 -14.22 -3.64
C ALA A 223 7.79 -15.49 -3.00
N PHE A 224 7.86 -15.63 -1.68
CA PHE A 224 7.51 -16.86 -0.95
C PHE A 224 6.24 -16.79 -0.10
N THR A 225 5.58 -15.63 0.01
CA THR A 225 4.34 -15.49 0.76
C THR A 225 3.14 -15.14 -0.13
N ASP A 226 2.04 -15.83 0.12
CA ASP A 226 0.81 -15.68 -0.68
C ASP A 226 -0.30 -14.93 0.05
N GLN A 227 -0.29 -14.86 1.38
CA GLN A 227 -1.50 -14.56 2.16
C GLN A 227 -1.54 -13.17 2.82
N ILE A 228 -0.42 -12.45 3.03
CA ILE A 228 -0.44 -11.15 3.75
C ILE A 228 0.71 -10.23 3.30
N ASP A 229 0.93 -10.07 2.00
CA ASP A 229 2.00 -9.22 1.44
C ASP A 229 1.86 -7.75 1.87
N ASN A 230 0.66 -7.18 1.78
CA ASN A 230 0.42 -5.77 2.07
C ASN A 230 0.80 -5.35 3.51
N LEU A 231 0.74 -6.27 4.49
CA LEU A 231 1.13 -5.97 5.86
C LEU A 231 2.57 -6.38 6.17
N MET A 232 3.02 -7.53 5.65
CA MET A 232 4.30 -8.12 6.05
C MET A 232 5.48 -7.45 5.37
N LEU A 233 5.38 -7.08 4.08
CA LEU A 233 6.53 -6.52 3.35
C LEU A 233 7.04 -5.20 3.98
N PRO A 234 6.18 -4.23 4.31
CA PRO A 234 6.61 -2.99 4.94
C PRO A 234 7.26 -3.22 6.30
N LEU A 235 6.73 -4.16 7.09
CA LEU A 235 7.23 -4.50 8.42
C LEU A 235 8.54 -5.28 8.36
N ALA A 236 8.74 -6.12 7.34
CA ALA A 236 9.99 -6.83 7.11
C ALA A 236 11.12 -5.87 6.71
N LEU A 237 10.80 -4.84 5.92
CA LEU A 237 11.75 -3.82 5.48
C LEU A 237 12.05 -2.77 6.57
N TYR A 238 11.04 -2.39 7.36
CA TYR A 238 11.11 -1.35 8.39
C TYR A 238 12.35 -1.38 9.30
N PRO A 239 12.68 -2.50 9.99
CA PRO A 239 13.79 -2.51 10.95
C PRO A 239 15.14 -2.23 10.28
N PHE A 240 15.33 -2.64 9.03
CA PHE A 240 16.56 -2.38 8.30
C PHE A 240 16.73 -0.91 7.94
N LEU A 241 15.61 -0.22 7.67
CA LEU A 241 15.63 1.22 7.42
C LEU A 241 15.89 2.04 8.67
N CYS A 242 15.52 1.55 9.87
CA CYS A 242 15.85 2.21 11.14
C CYS A 242 17.37 2.31 11.39
N TYR A 243 18.15 1.38 10.82
CA TYR A 243 19.62 1.33 10.92
C TYR A 243 20.32 1.73 9.61
N SER A 244 19.58 2.33 8.68
CA SER A 244 20.05 2.63 7.32
C SER A 244 20.62 3.99 7.11
#